data_AF-A0A2N5WB29-F1
#
_entry.id   AF-A0A2N5WB29-F1
#
_cell.length_a   1.000
_cell.length_b   1.000
_cell.length_c   1.000
_cell.angle_alpha   90.00
_cell.angle_beta   90.00
_cell.angle_gamma   90.00
#
_symmetry.space_group_name_H-M   'P 1'
#
loop_
_entity.id
_entity.type
_entity.pdbx_description
1 polymer ?
#
loop_
_entity_poly.entity_id
_entity_poly.type
_entity_poly.pdbx_seq_one_letter_code
_entity_poly.pdbx_strand_id
1 'polypeptide(L)' 'MKKFRLYSSSFVTNGNEMSMSRIALADSYADVIEHIESEAGWCVANDCAFKVAYIEEVVE' A
#
# COMPACT_ATOMS: atom_id res chain seq x y z
N MET A 1 13.18 5.75 -10.45
CA MET A 1 12.24 4.90 -9.68
C MET A 1 12.65 4.80 -8.23
N LYS A 2 11.88 5.48 -7.38
CA LYS A 2 11.92 5.39 -5.93
C LYS A 2 11.12 4.17 -5.46
N LYS A 3 11.36 3.73 -4.22
CA LYS A 3 10.59 2.67 -3.57
C LYS A 3 9.58 3.32 -2.63
N PHE A 4 8.33 2.92 -2.75
CA PHE A 4 7.27 3.32 -1.83
C PHE A 4 6.71 2.08 -1.12
N ARG A 5 6.49 2.16 0.18
CA ARG A 5 5.76 1.16 0.94
C ARG A 5 4.34 1.64 1.18
N LEU A 6 3.38 0.85 0.71
CA LEU A 6 1.95 1.06 0.89
C LEU A 6 1.50 0.25 2.09
N TYR A 7 0.74 0.85 3.01
CA TYR A 7 0.25 0.21 4.21
C TYR A 7 -1.28 0.18 4.24
N SER A 8 -1.85 -0.90 4.76
CA SER A 8 -3.26 -0.95 5.16
C SER A 8 -3.45 -0.29 6.52
N SER A 9 -4.71 -0.01 6.88
CA SER A 9 -5.07 0.16 8.29
C SER A 9 -4.78 -1.15 9.06
N SER A 10 -4.59 -1.03 10.39
CA SER A 10 -4.58 -2.19 11.27
C SER A 10 -5.96 -2.87 11.29
N PHE A 11 -5.95 -4.19 11.42
CA PHE A 11 -7.14 -5.01 11.63
C PHE A 11 -6.82 -6.16 12.58
N VAL A 12 -7.83 -6.68 13.29
CA VAL A 12 -7.65 -7.81 14.20
C VAL A 12 -8.07 -9.09 13.50
N THR A 13 -7.21 -10.11 13.58
CA THR A 13 -7.54 -11.47 13.12
C THR A 13 -6.88 -12.50 14.02
N ASN A 14 -7.61 -13.58 14.34
CA ASN A 14 -7.19 -14.60 15.29
C ASN A 14 -6.70 -14.03 16.63
N GLY A 15 -7.30 -12.92 17.09
CA GLY A 15 -6.94 -12.22 18.32
C GLY A 15 -5.67 -11.37 18.26
N ASN A 16 -4.98 -11.31 17.11
CA ASN A 16 -3.78 -10.50 16.92
C ASN A 16 -4.09 -9.28 16.04
N GLU A 17 -3.52 -8.13 16.40
CA GLU A 17 -3.50 -6.97 15.53
C GLU A 17 -2.49 -7.19 14.40
N MET A 18 -2.92 -6.98 13.16
CA MET A 18 -2.10 -7.14 11.97
C MET A 18 -2.31 -5.96 11.02
N SER A 19 -1.34 -5.73 10.15
CA SER A 19 -1.44 -4.81 9.02
C SER A 19 -0.78 -5.44 7.79
N MET A 20 -1.22 -5.04 6.61
CA MET A 20 -0.62 -5.45 5.34
C MET A 20 0.27 -4.33 4.81
N SER A 21 1.35 -4.71 4.12
CA SER A 21 2.12 -3.74 3.35
C SER A 21 2.62 -4.32 2.03
N ARG A 22 2.89 -3.44 1.06
CA ARG A 22 3.46 -3.81 -0.25
C ARG A 22 4.43 -2.75 -0.73
N ILE A 23 5.46 -3.17 -1.47
CA ILE A 23 6.37 -2.25 -2.17
C ILE A 23 5.81 -1.93 -3.56
N ALA A 24 5.75 -0.64 -3.87
CA ALA A 24 5.48 -0.08 -5.19
C ALA A 24 6.71 0.68 -5.69
N LEU A 25 6.95 0.63 -7.00
CA LEU A 25 8.02 1.39 -7.65
C LEU A 25 7.37 2.50 -8.49
N ALA A 26 7.78 3.73 -8.26
CA ALA A 26 7.26 4.91 -8.94
C ALA A 26 8.31 6.03 -8.93
N ASP A 27 8.13 7.07 -9.76
CA ASP A 27 9.08 8.18 -9.80
C ASP A 27 8.74 9.28 -8.78
N SER A 28 7.49 9.33 -8.31
CA SER A 28 7.00 10.30 -7.33
C SER A 28 5.80 9.77 -6.53
N TYR A 29 5.42 10.47 -5.45
CA TYR A 29 4.16 10.23 -4.74
C TYR A 29 2.93 10.44 -5.64
N ALA A 30 3.00 11.39 -6.59
CA ALA A 30 1.88 11.67 -7.49
C ALA A 30 1.55 10.45 -8.35
N ASP A 31 2.57 9.78 -8.91
CA ASP A 31 2.37 8.57 -9.71
C ASP A 31 1.78 7.42 -8.87
N VAL A 32 2.21 7.28 -7.61
CA VAL A 32 1.68 6.27 -6.68
C VAL A 32 0.21 6.56 -6.37
N ILE A 33 -0.13 7.83 -6.08
CA ILE A 33 -1.49 8.24 -5.75
C ILE A 33 -2.40 8.06 -6.94
N GLU A 34 -2.01 8.50 -8.14
CA GLU A 34 -2.79 8.35 -9.37
C GLU A 34 -3.13 6.87 -9.63
N HIS A 35 -2.13 5.98 -9.52
CA HIS A 35 -2.35 4.55 -9.68
C HIS A 35 -3.33 3.99 -8.63
N ILE A 36 -3.12 4.32 -7.36
CA ILE A 36 -4.00 3.88 -6.27
C ILE A 36 -5.43 4.39 -6.45
N GLU A 37 -5.62 5.66 -6.82
CA GLU A 37 -6.94 6.26 -7.06
C GLU A 37 -7.64 5.62 -8.27
N SER A 38 -6.90 5.25 -9.31
CA SER A 38 -7.44 4.53 -10.47
C SER A 38 -8.02 3.15 -10.10
N GLU A 39 -7.48 2.51 -9.05
CA GLU A 39 -7.99 1.26 -8.48
C GLU A 39 -8.93 1.51 -7.29
N ALA A 40 -9.51 2.71 -7.21
CA ALA A 40 -10.39 3.14 -6.13
C ALA A 40 -9.77 2.90 -4.74
N GLY A 41 -8.47 3.17 -4.57
CA GLY A 41 -7.75 3.06 -3.31
C GLY A 41 -7.29 1.65 -2.92
N TRP A 42 -7.53 0.64 -3.76
CA TRP A 42 -7.15 -0.75 -3.48
C TRP A 42 -5.75 -1.07 -3.98
N CYS A 43 -5.06 -1.95 -3.26
CA CYS A 43 -3.87 -2.62 -3.73
C CYS A 43 -4.19 -4.12 -3.81
N VAL A 44 -4.17 -4.69 -5.02
CA VAL A 44 -4.53 -6.09 -5.28
C VAL A 44 -3.29 -6.93 -5.58
N ALA A 45 -3.17 -8.06 -4.89
CA ALA A 45 -2.21 -9.12 -5.15
C ALA A 45 -2.95 -10.43 -5.46
N ASN A 46 -2.22 -11.46 -5.92
CA ASN A 46 -2.83 -12.71 -6.42
C ASN A 46 -3.80 -13.37 -5.43
N ASP A 47 -3.55 -13.26 -4.11
CA ASP A 47 -4.35 -13.93 -3.07
C ASP A 47 -4.92 -12.98 -2.01
N CYS A 48 -4.70 -11.66 -2.14
CA CYS A 48 -5.19 -10.69 -1.16
C CYS A 48 -5.33 -9.29 -1.74
N ALA A 49 -6.19 -8.47 -1.13
CA ALA A 49 -6.29 -7.05 -1.42
C ALA A 49 -6.42 -6.26 -0.12
N PHE A 50 -5.87 -5.04 -0.10
CA PHE A 50 -6.08 -4.12 1.00
C PHE A 50 -6.28 -2.69 0.50
N LYS A 51 -7.10 -1.92 1.23
CA LYS A 51 -7.25 -0.49 1.01
C LYS A 51 -6.01 0.22 1.54
N VAL A 52 -5.36 1.03 0.71
CA VAL A 52 -4.17 1.79 1.12
C VAL A 52 -4.63 2.90 2.07
N ALA A 53 -4.01 2.95 3.25
CA ALA A 53 -4.26 3.94 4.28
C ALA A 53 -3.07 4.88 4.50
N TYR A 54 -1.85 4.43 4.16
CA TYR A 54 -0.63 5.20 4.32
C TYR A 54 0.42 4.83 3.28
N ILE A 55 1.20 5.81 2.83
CA ILE A 55 2.24 5.69 1.80
C ILE A 55 3.53 6.29 2.36
N GLU A 56 4.63 5.55 2.27
CA GLU A 56 5.95 5.96 2.74
C GLU A 56 6.99 5.79 1.61
N GLU A 57 7.76 6.82 1.29
CA GLU A 57 8.97 6.68 0.47
C GLU A 57 10.09 6.03 1.31
N VAL A 58 10.60 4.90 0.84
CA VAL A 58 11.69 4.17 1.49
C VAL A 58 13.01 4.73 0.96
N VAL A 59 13.72 5.49 1.80
CA VAL A 59 15.07 5.98 1.54
C VAL A 59 16.06 5.04 2.21
N GLU A 60 16.91 4.39 1.41
CA GLU A 60 18.01 3.54 1.91
C GLU A 60 19.21 4.37 2.39
#